data_AF-T0YI72-F1
#
_entry.id   AF-T0YI72-F1
#
_cell.length_a   1.000
_cell.length_b   1.000
_cell.length_c   1.000
_cell.angle_alpha   90.00
_cell.angle_beta   90.00
_cell.angle_gamma   90.00
#
_symmetry.space_group_name_H-M   'P 1'
#
loop_
_entity.id
_entity.type
_entity.pdbx_description
1 polymer ?
#
loop_
_entity_poly.entity_id
_entity_poly.type
_entity_poly.pdbx_seq_one_letter_code
_entity_poly.pdbx_strand_id
1 'polypeptide(L)' 'MSAVSQAVLTDVQSRADHRDIGINRVGVKGLRAPLRVRQADGAEQPVVAQLDMSVGLPGRLKGTHMSRFVEVIET' A
#
# COMPACT_ATOMS: atom_id res chain seq x y z
N MET A 1 30.12 -17.46 14.99
CA MET A 1 28.90 -17.45 14.16
C MET A 1 27.90 -18.39 14.83
N SER A 2 26.95 -17.85 15.61
CA SER A 2 25.94 -18.70 16.28
C SER A 2 24.86 -19.10 15.28
N ALA A 3 24.66 -20.40 15.10
CA ALA A 3 23.57 -20.95 14.32
C ALA A 3 22.25 -20.67 15.05
N VAL A 4 21.41 -19.81 14.46
CA VAL A 4 20.02 -19.66 14.89
C VAL A 4 19.31 -20.95 14.51
N SER A 5 18.88 -21.72 15.51
CA SER A 5 17.94 -22.82 15.33
C SER A 5 16.74 -22.31 14.54
N GLN A 6 16.54 -22.82 13.32
CA GLN A 6 15.32 -22.59 12.55
C GLN A 6 14.19 -23.31 13.26
N ALA A 7 13.62 -22.68 14.29
CA ALA A 7 12.30 -23.04 14.76
C ALA A 7 11.35 -22.89 13.56
N VAL A 8 10.60 -23.95 13.24
CA VAL A 8 9.58 -23.91 12.19
C VAL A 8 8.56 -22.84 12.60
N LEU A 9 8.67 -21.66 11.99
CA LEU A 9 7.75 -20.57 12.24
C LEU A 9 6.37 -21.02 11.75
N THR A 10 5.40 -20.96 12.65
CA THR A 10 4.02 -21.30 12.28
C THR A 10 3.50 -20.24 11.33
N ASP A 11 2.92 -20.68 10.21
CA ASP A 11 2.28 -19.79 9.27
C ASP A 11 0.98 -19.23 9.86
N VAL A 12 1.06 -17.97 10.30
CA VAL A 12 -0.10 -17.23 10.83
C VAL A 12 -0.94 -16.62 9.70
N GLN A 13 -0.34 -16.34 8.53
CA GLN A 13 -1.01 -15.66 7.41
C GLN A 13 -2.04 -16.57 6.73
N SER A 14 -1.77 -17.87 6.62
CA SER A 14 -2.73 -18.81 6.04
C SER A 14 -3.95 -19.07 6.92
N ARG A 15 -3.89 -18.77 8.23
CA ARG A 15 -5.01 -18.98 9.16
C ARG A 15 -6.24 -18.16 8.78
N ALA A 16 -7.43 -18.72 9.02
CA ALA A 16 -8.66 -17.97 8.88
C ALA A 16 -8.73 -16.87 9.97
N ASP A 17 -9.17 -15.67 9.58
CA ASP A 17 -9.46 -14.59 10.50
C ASP A 17 -10.98 -14.51 10.71
N HIS A 18 -11.43 -14.78 11.93
CA HIS A 18 -12.86 -14.78 12.29
C HIS A 18 -13.31 -13.49 12.97
N ARG A 19 -12.42 -12.51 13.14
CA ARG A 19 -12.74 -11.27 13.87
C ARG A 19 -13.65 -10.35 13.09
N ASP A 20 -13.68 -10.48 11.75
CA ASP A 20 -14.43 -9.63 10.80
C ASP A 20 -14.23 -8.12 11.05
N ILE A 21 -12.99 -7.74 11.40
CA ILE A 21 -12.64 -6.34 11.65
C ILE A 21 -12.11 -5.74 10.34
N GLY A 22 -12.86 -4.80 9.78
CA GLY A 22 -12.40 -4.03 8.62
C GLY A 22 -11.23 -3.09 8.96
N ILE A 23 -10.40 -2.81 7.96
CA ILE A 23 -9.36 -1.78 8.04
C ILE A 23 -9.86 -0.52 7.34
N ASN A 24 -9.96 0.59 8.07
CA ASN A 24 -10.44 1.86 7.52
C ASN A 24 -9.55 2.37 6.38
N ARG A 25 -8.22 2.23 6.50
CA ARG A 25 -7.25 2.65 5.50
C ARG A 25 -6.06 1.69 5.45
N VAL A 26 -5.86 1.03 4.30
CA VAL A 26 -4.67 0.24 3.99
C VAL A 26 -4.14 0.62 2.60
N GLY A 27 -2.82 0.70 2.45
CA GLY A 27 -2.16 1.06 1.20
C GLY A 27 -0.75 1.57 1.42
N VAL A 28 -0.25 2.40 0.51
CA VAL A 28 1.12 2.94 0.52
C VAL A 28 1.16 4.36 1.07
N LYS A 29 2.25 4.70 1.77
CA LYS A 29 2.48 6.02 2.36
C LYS A 29 3.86 6.53 1.96
N GLY A 30 3.97 7.84 1.70
CA GLY A 30 5.25 8.46 1.40
C GLY A 30 5.84 8.10 0.04
N LEU A 31 4.99 7.69 -0.92
CA LEU A 31 5.43 7.40 -2.28
C LEU A 31 5.86 8.70 -2.96
N ARG A 32 7.11 8.78 -3.40
CA ARG A 32 7.62 9.92 -4.17
C ARG A 32 7.45 9.65 -5.65
N ALA A 33 6.71 10.51 -6.35
CA ALA A 33 6.44 10.35 -7.78
C ALA A 33 6.48 11.70 -8.52
N PRO A 34 7.00 11.75 -9.76
CA PRO A 34 6.90 12.92 -10.61
C PRO A 34 5.47 13.11 -11.12
N LEU A 35 4.94 14.33 -11.06
CA LEU A 35 3.61 14.69 -11.54
C LEU A 35 3.64 16.02 -12.29
N ARG A 36 2.59 16.29 -13.08
CA ARG A 36 2.34 17.61 -13.68
C ARG A 36 1.08 18.22 -13.07
N VAL A 37 1.18 19.46 -12.62
CA VAL A 37 0.06 20.21 -12.05
C VAL A 37 -0.37 21.27 -13.06
N ARG A 38 -1.64 21.22 -13.48
CA ARG A 38 -2.23 22.26 -14.33
C ARG A 38 -2.60 23.47 -13.48
N GLN A 39 -2.03 24.63 -13.83
CA GLN A 39 -2.29 25.92 -13.21
C GLN A 39 -3.54 26.59 -13.81
N ALA A 40 -4.03 27.65 -13.15
CA ALA A 40 -5.25 28.34 -13.54
C ALA A 40 -5.14 29.06 -14.90
N ASP A 41 -3.94 29.47 -15.30
CA ASP A 41 -3.62 30.07 -16.60
C ASP A 41 -3.46 29.03 -17.73
N GLY A 42 -3.60 27.73 -17.41
CA GLY A 42 -3.45 26.63 -18.34
C GLY A 42 -2.03 26.10 -18.46
N ALA A 43 -1.04 26.68 -17.78
CA ALA A 43 0.32 26.16 -17.77
C ALA A 43 0.42 24.82 -17.01
N GLU A 44 1.32 23.94 -17.44
CA GLU A 44 1.67 22.72 -16.69
C GLU A 44 2.98 22.92 -15.93
N GLN A 45 2.98 22.68 -14.63
CA GLN A 45 4.16 22.71 -13.78
C GLN A 45 4.59 21.28 -13.38
N PRO A 46 5.80 20.82 -13.77
CA PRO A 46 6.37 19.59 -13.26
C PRO A 46 6.75 19.70 -11.79
N VAL A 47 6.42 18.69 -10.99
CA VAL A 47 6.76 18.62 -9.55
C VAL A 47 7.13 17.20 -9.15
N VAL A 48 7.80 17.04 -8.01
CA VAL A 48 7.92 15.75 -7.30
C VAL A 48 6.98 15.79 -6.10
N ALA A 49 5.93 14.97 -6.13
CA ALA A 49 4.94 14.90 -5.08
C ALA A 49 5.23 13.76 -4.10
N GLN A 50 4.73 13.90 -2.86
CA GLN A 50 4.64 12.81 -1.90
C GLN A 50 3.19 12.37 -1.78
N LEU A 51 2.92 11.10 -2.08
CA LEU A 51 1.59 10.52 -2.20
C LEU A 51 1.32 9.51 -1.08
N ASP A 52 0.13 9.63 -0.49
CA ASP A 52 -0.44 8.66 0.43
C ASP A 52 -1.71 8.10 -0.22
N MET A 53 -1.71 6.81 -0.55
CA MET A 53 -2.80 6.16 -1.27
C MET A 53 -3.34 4.99 -0.44
N SER A 54 -4.65 4.94 -0.25
CA SER A 54 -5.28 3.94 0.62
C SER A 54 -6.70 3.61 0.20
N VAL A 55 -7.13 2.40 0.50
CA VAL A 55 -8.53 1.95 0.39
C VAL A 55 -9.03 1.44 1.74
N GLY A 56 -10.36 1.34 1.88
CA GLY A 56 -10.96 0.55 2.94
C GLY A 56 -10.88 -0.95 2.61
N LEU A 57 -10.56 -1.77 3.61
CA LEU A 57 -10.51 -3.22 3.49
C LEU A 57 -11.62 -3.85 4.33
N PRO A 58 -12.62 -4.51 3.72
CA PRO A 58 -13.62 -5.28 4.46
C PRO A 58 -12.98 -6.38 5.32
N GLY A 59 -13.55 -6.66 6.51
CA GLY A 59 -13.01 -7.64 7.47
C GLY A 59 -12.88 -9.07 6.94
N ARG A 60 -13.71 -9.44 5.96
CA ARG A 60 -13.61 -10.72 5.23
C ARG A 60 -12.39 -10.87 4.32
N LEU A 61 -11.69 -9.78 3.99
CA LEU A 61 -10.52 -9.80 3.12
C LEU A 61 -9.23 -9.71 3.95
N LYS A 62 -8.25 -10.56 3.64
CA LYS A 62 -6.98 -10.61 4.38
C LYS A 62 -6.01 -9.47 4.06
N GLY A 63 -6.15 -8.83 2.90
CA GLY A 63 -5.19 -7.81 2.48
C GLY A 63 -5.57 -7.13 1.16
N THR A 64 -4.74 -6.16 0.80
CA THR A 64 -4.82 -5.42 -0.46
C THR A 64 -3.64 -5.77 -1.38
N HIS A 65 -3.79 -5.50 -2.67
CA HIS A 65 -2.70 -5.63 -3.63
C HIS A 65 -1.82 -4.38 -3.59
N MET A 66 -0.75 -4.41 -2.81
CA MET A 66 0.11 -3.24 -2.57
C MET A 66 0.76 -2.69 -3.86
N SER A 67 1.13 -3.56 -4.81
CA SER A 67 1.74 -3.11 -6.08
C SER A 67 0.78 -2.30 -6.95
N ARG A 68 -0.54 -2.55 -6.84
CA ARG A 68 -1.57 -1.89 -7.66
C ARG A 68 -1.64 -0.39 -7.42
N PHE A 69 -1.27 0.08 -6.22
CA PHE A 69 -1.18 1.52 -5.95
C PHE A 69 -0.09 2.21 -6.77
N VAL A 70 1.06 1.54 -6.94
CA VAL A 70 2.18 2.06 -7.73
C VAL A 70 1.87 1.94 -9.22
N GLU A 71 1.30 0.81 -9.64
CA GLU A 71 0.89 0.57 -11.03
C GLU A 71 -0.05 1.67 -11.55
N VAL A 72 -0.98 2.17 -10.71
CA VAL A 72 -1.92 3.26 -11.07
C VAL A 72 -1.23 4.60 -11.33
N ILE A 73 -0.03 4.82 -10.76
CA ILE A 73 0.74 6.06 -10.98
C ILE A 73 1.68 5.94 -12.18
N GLU A 74 2.17 4.74 -12.46
CA GLU A 74 3.12 4.48 -13.55
C GLU A 74 2.46 4.22 -14.91
N THR A 75 1.15 3.95 -14.95
CA THR A 75 0.37 3.70 -16.18
C THR A 75 -0.34 4.96 -16.65
#